data_AF-A0A1D2YUK4-F1
#
_entry.id   AF-A0A1D2YUK4-F1
#
_cell.length_a   1.000
_cell.length_b   1.000
_cell.length_c   1.000
_cell.angle_alpha   90.00
_cell.angle_beta   90.00
_cell.angle_gamma   90.00
#
_symmetry.space_group_name_H-M   'P 1'
#
loop_
_entity.id
_entity.type
_entity.pdbx_description
1 polymer ?
#
loop_
_entity_poly.entity_id
_entity_poly.type
_entity_poly.pdbx_seq_one_letter_code
_entity_poly.pdbx_strand_id
1 'polypeptide(L)'
;MKNNKIFFAVLMLSLTILIIASPVLANEGHDSDGVEAEAVAHTHEVDPIDEGLINGLLSGGETFVYVTLAAFLPIFWILSLIVHFNRPYIIRYLKKFTLRFGADVWWLLYVMLRDAVLIITFIISLFFFFPNLFLYQPLPISGPLATVLLFWALTVKLTGDADDRAKDYNKVSYLLLAGAFLYLVPFLFGVEAPMEGWEKWRTFFTSSQNQSLAEIILYISIGLLFLTGGYIFTFVMNKVKQSVNSKQSINTNQSSISK
;
A
#
# COMPACT_ATOMS: atom_id res chain seq x y z
N MET A 1 0.06 28.76 -16.61
CA MET A 1 -0.17 27.60 -15.71
C MET A 1 -0.55 26.28 -16.42
N LYS A 2 -0.65 26.21 -17.76
CA LYS A 2 -1.00 24.96 -18.48
C LYS A 2 0.20 24.03 -18.75
N ASN A 3 1.43 24.57 -18.79
CA ASN A 3 2.63 23.81 -19.17
C ASN A 3 3.20 22.90 -18.06
N ASN A 4 2.96 23.18 -16.77
CA ASN A 4 3.55 22.38 -15.69
C ASN A 4 2.94 20.97 -15.60
N LYS A 5 1.70 20.79 -16.03
CA LYS A 5 1.03 19.47 -16.02
C LYS A 5 1.58 18.55 -17.12
N ILE A 6 1.92 19.12 -18.27
CA ILE A 6 2.52 18.39 -19.39
C ILE A 6 3.97 18.05 -19.05
N PHE A 7 4.71 18.98 -18.44
CA PHE A 7 6.08 18.73 -18.00
C PHE A 7 6.16 17.58 -16.96
N PHE A 8 5.26 17.56 -15.97
CA PHE A 8 5.22 16.47 -14.98
C PHE A 8 4.81 15.12 -15.58
N ALA A 9 3.86 15.12 -16.52
CA ALA A 9 3.44 13.90 -17.22
C ALA A 9 4.59 13.34 -18.08
N VAL A 10 5.35 14.20 -18.76
CA VAL A 10 6.52 13.81 -19.56
C VAL A 10 7.68 13.35 -18.68
N LEU A 11 7.91 13.99 -17.53
CA LEU A 11 8.95 13.58 -16.57
C LEU A 11 8.63 12.19 -16.00
N MET A 12 7.38 11.92 -15.62
CA MET A 12 6.93 10.61 -15.10
C MET A 12 6.94 9.52 -16.17
N LEU A 13 6.64 9.87 -17.42
CA LEU A 13 6.77 8.95 -18.56
C LEU A 13 8.25 8.66 -18.86
N SER A 14 9.13 9.65 -18.75
CA SER A 14 10.58 9.46 -18.97
C SER A 14 11.24 8.61 -17.88
N LEU A 15 10.76 8.73 -16.63
CA LEU A 15 11.28 7.94 -15.50
C LEU A 15 10.82 6.48 -15.58
N THR A 16 9.61 6.23 -16.11
CA THR A 16 9.14 4.86 -16.39
C THR A 16 9.88 4.22 -17.56
N ILE A 17 10.27 4.99 -18.59
CA ILE A 17 11.09 4.50 -19.70
C ILE A 17 12.54 4.20 -19.25
N LEU A 18 13.10 4.99 -18.33
CA LEU A 18 14.47 4.76 -17.82
C LEU A 18 14.58 3.46 -17.00
N ILE A 19 13.50 3.04 -16.33
CA ILE A 19 13.46 1.81 -15.53
C ILE A 19 13.31 0.56 -16.44
N ILE A 20 12.66 0.70 -17.59
CA ILE A 20 12.53 -0.39 -18.58
C ILE A 20 13.88 -0.67 -19.29
N ALA A 21 14.82 0.28 -19.28
CA ALA A 21 16.09 0.21 -20.00
C ALA A 21 17.28 -0.33 -19.18
N SER A 22 17.09 -0.78 -17.94
CA SER A 22 18.14 -1.41 -17.15
C SER A 22 18.15 -2.92 -17.37
N PRO A 23 19.08 -3.51 -18.15
CA PRO A 23 19.25 -4.94 -18.17
C PRO A 23 19.84 -5.40 -16.82
N VAL A 24 19.16 -6.37 -16.22
CA VAL A 24 19.70 -7.51 -15.47
C VAL A 24 21.22 -7.47 -15.24
N LEU A 25 21.64 -7.22 -14.00
CA LEU A 25 22.92 -7.70 -13.46
C LEU A 25 22.75 -7.98 -11.96
N ALA A 26 22.51 -9.25 -11.65
CA ALA A 26 23.03 -9.94 -10.45
C ALA A 26 22.70 -11.44 -10.59
N ASN A 27 23.28 -12.05 -11.62
CA ASN A 27 23.58 -13.47 -11.62
C ASN A 27 25.06 -13.54 -11.25
N GLU A 28 25.38 -13.74 -9.97
CA GLU A 28 26.70 -14.20 -9.57
C GLU A 28 26.55 -15.65 -9.14
N GLY A 29 26.85 -16.51 -10.12
CA GLY A 29 27.06 -17.93 -9.93
C GLY A 29 28.22 -18.15 -8.98
N HIS A 30 28.02 -19.14 -8.13
CA HIS A 30 28.98 -19.67 -7.19
C HIS A 30 29.95 -20.56 -7.98
N ASP A 31 30.91 -19.97 -8.68
CA ASP A 31 32.04 -20.69 -9.29
C ASP A 31 33.26 -20.51 -8.40
N SER A 32 33.57 -21.57 -7.66
CA SER A 32 34.83 -21.76 -6.94
C SER A 32 35.92 -22.14 -7.94
N ASP A 33 36.89 -21.26 -8.18
CA ASP A 33 38.18 -21.65 -8.71
C ASP A 33 39.30 -20.87 -8.02
N GLY A 34 40.41 -21.57 -7.80
CA GLY A 34 41.38 -21.27 -6.76
C GLY A 34 42.50 -20.28 -7.12
N VAL A 35 43.14 -19.85 -6.03
CA VAL A 35 44.56 -19.53 -5.82
C VAL A 35 45.19 -18.41 -6.67
N GLU A 36 45.43 -17.23 -6.06
CA GLU A 36 46.75 -16.80 -5.55
C GLU A 36 46.78 -15.30 -5.14
N ALA A 37 47.48 -15.08 -4.02
CA ALA A 37 48.30 -13.92 -3.64
C ALA A 37 47.66 -12.60 -3.16
N GLU A 38 47.65 -12.51 -1.82
CA GLU A 38 48.13 -11.38 -1.01
C GLU A 38 47.61 -9.95 -1.31
N ALA A 39 46.55 -9.59 -0.59
CA ALA A 39 46.53 -8.32 0.13
C ALA A 39 46.10 -8.59 1.57
N VAL A 40 47.08 -8.56 2.49
CA VAL A 40 46.86 -8.62 3.94
C VAL A 40 46.19 -7.31 4.36
N ALA A 41 44.87 -7.26 4.20
CA ALA A 41 44.01 -6.48 5.07
C ALA A 41 43.78 -7.31 6.32
N HIS A 42 43.88 -6.71 7.50
CA HIS A 42 43.36 -7.30 8.73
C HIS A 42 41.83 -7.40 8.62
N THR A 43 41.34 -8.34 7.83
CA THR A 43 39.98 -8.85 7.92
C THR A 43 40.00 -9.72 9.16
N HIS A 44 39.22 -9.37 10.18
CA HIS A 44 38.77 -10.39 11.11
C HIS A 44 38.16 -11.48 10.23
N GLU A 45 38.84 -12.62 10.13
CA GLU A 45 38.31 -13.85 9.58
C GLU A 45 37.10 -14.15 10.47
N VAL A 46 35.93 -13.72 10.01
CA VAL A 46 34.67 -14.03 10.69
C VAL A 46 34.60 -15.55 10.62
N ASP A 47 34.50 -16.20 11.78
CA ASP A 47 34.39 -17.64 11.83
C ASP A 47 33.24 -18.05 10.88
N PRO A 48 33.43 -18.99 9.95
CA PRO A 48 32.36 -19.43 9.05
C PRO A 48 31.10 -19.87 9.82
N ILE A 49 31.26 -20.28 11.10
CA ILE A 49 30.14 -20.55 12.01
C ILE A 49 29.40 -19.27 12.40
N ASP A 50 30.11 -18.18 12.72
CA ASP A 50 29.50 -16.89 13.06
C ASP A 50 28.79 -16.28 11.85
N GLU A 51 29.40 -16.36 10.68
CA GLU A 51 28.79 -15.91 9.43
C GLU A 51 27.53 -16.74 9.09
N GLY A 52 27.61 -18.07 9.23
CA GLY A 52 26.48 -18.96 9.04
C GLY A 52 25.34 -18.69 10.02
N LEU A 53 25.66 -18.40 11.29
CA LEU A 53 24.67 -18.07 12.31
C LEU A 53 23.98 -16.73 12.04
N ILE A 54 24.75 -15.70 11.67
CA ILE A 54 24.21 -14.38 11.33
C ILE A 54 23.30 -14.48 10.10
N ASN A 55 23.76 -15.15 9.03
CA ASN A 55 22.98 -15.33 7.80
C ASN A 55 21.71 -16.16 8.05
N GLY A 56 21.81 -17.23 8.85
CA GLY A 56 20.66 -18.03 9.24
C GLY A 56 19.64 -17.26 10.07
N LEU A 57 20.10 -16.45 11.04
CA LEU A 57 19.22 -15.62 11.87
C LEU A 57 18.55 -14.51 11.06
N LEU A 58 19.29 -13.86 10.15
CA LEU A 58 18.76 -12.83 9.26
C LEU A 58 17.72 -13.40 8.30
N SER A 59 18.05 -14.47 7.58
CA SER A 59 17.13 -15.13 6.62
C SER A 59 15.89 -15.71 7.32
N GLY A 60 16.07 -16.35 8.48
CA GLY A 60 14.98 -16.89 9.27
C GLY A 60 14.08 -15.78 9.85
N GLY A 61 14.67 -14.70 10.35
CA GLY A 61 13.94 -13.53 10.85
C GLY A 61 13.14 -12.82 9.76
N GLU A 62 13.74 -12.67 8.58
CA GLU A 62 13.09 -12.12 7.39
C GLU A 62 11.87 -12.96 6.99
N THR A 63 12.06 -14.29 6.86
CA THR A 63 10.97 -15.23 6.53
C THR A 63 9.85 -15.18 7.56
N PHE A 64 10.20 -15.15 8.85
CA PHE A 64 9.23 -15.07 9.94
C PHE A 64 8.36 -13.81 9.84
N VAL A 65 8.98 -12.65 9.60
CA VAL A 65 8.25 -11.39 9.45
C VAL A 65 7.29 -11.48 8.26
N TYR A 66 7.72 -11.99 7.11
CA TYR A 66 6.89 -12.04 5.92
C TYR A 66 5.72 -13.01 6.02
N VAL A 67 5.96 -14.22 6.53
CA VAL A 67 4.89 -15.20 6.74
C VAL A 67 3.86 -14.65 7.74
N THR A 68 4.33 -13.99 8.80
CA THR A 68 3.44 -13.38 9.79
C THR A 68 2.60 -12.25 9.18
N LEU A 69 3.22 -11.34 8.42
CA LEU A 69 2.49 -10.26 7.74
C LEU A 69 1.50 -10.80 6.71
N ALA A 70 1.89 -11.80 5.91
CA ALA A 70 1.03 -12.45 4.94
C ALA A 70 -0.17 -13.14 5.60
N ALA A 71 0.02 -13.77 6.76
CA ALA A 71 -1.04 -14.44 7.51
C ALA A 71 -2.05 -13.45 8.13
N PHE A 72 -1.59 -12.30 8.64
CA PHE A 72 -2.49 -11.30 9.23
C PHE A 72 -3.25 -10.47 8.20
N LEU A 73 -2.70 -10.30 7.00
CA LEU A 73 -3.27 -9.37 6.03
C LEU A 73 -4.72 -9.69 5.59
N PRO A 74 -5.12 -10.96 5.35
CA PRO A 74 -6.52 -11.32 5.09
C PRO A 74 -7.46 -10.92 6.23
N ILE A 75 -7.02 -11.07 7.47
CA ILE A 75 -7.79 -10.67 8.65
C ILE A 75 -8.01 -9.16 8.63
N PHE A 76 -6.96 -8.38 8.33
CA PHE A 76 -7.06 -6.93 8.22
C PHE A 76 -7.96 -6.44 7.07
N TRP A 77 -7.95 -7.14 5.92
CA TRP A 77 -8.88 -6.86 4.82
C TRP A 77 -10.34 -7.11 5.20
N ILE A 78 -10.60 -8.25 5.85
CA ILE A 78 -11.95 -8.59 6.34
C ILE A 78 -12.39 -7.61 7.42
N LEU A 79 -11.51 -7.27 8.37
CA LEU A 79 -11.79 -6.30 9.42
C LEU A 79 -12.09 -4.91 8.84
N SER A 80 -11.33 -4.48 7.83
CA SER A 80 -11.56 -3.24 7.08
C SER A 80 -12.97 -3.21 6.47
N LEU A 81 -13.40 -4.30 5.82
CA LEU A 81 -14.75 -4.43 5.27
C LEU A 81 -15.81 -4.35 6.37
N ILE A 82 -15.67 -5.16 7.42
CA ILE A 82 -16.64 -5.24 8.52
C ILE A 82 -16.84 -3.85 9.14
N VAL A 83 -15.74 -3.20 9.53
CA VAL A 83 -15.83 -1.91 10.22
C VAL A 83 -16.38 -0.82 9.28
N HIS A 84 -15.97 -0.81 8.01
CA HIS A 84 -16.47 0.16 7.03
C HIS A 84 -17.98 0.01 6.77
N PHE A 85 -18.46 -1.21 6.56
CA PHE A 85 -19.88 -1.47 6.30
C PHE A 85 -20.78 -1.41 7.54
N ASN A 86 -20.21 -1.37 8.75
CA ASN A 86 -20.99 -1.27 9.98
C ASN A 86 -21.55 0.15 10.25
N ARG A 87 -21.14 1.18 9.49
CA ARG A 87 -21.59 2.58 9.66
C ARG A 87 -23.11 2.75 9.81
N PRO A 88 -23.97 2.26 8.88
CA PRO A 88 -25.41 2.44 8.99
C PRO A 88 -26.01 1.78 10.23
N TYR A 89 -25.40 0.69 10.72
CA TYR A 89 -25.82 0.06 11.96
C TYR A 89 -25.45 0.94 13.15
N ILE A 90 -24.20 1.39 13.28
CA ILE A 90 -23.75 2.25 14.38
C ILE A 90 -24.61 3.52 14.51
N ILE A 91 -24.97 4.17 13.40
CA ILE A 91 -25.85 5.36 13.42
C ILE A 91 -27.23 5.05 14.01
N ARG A 92 -27.80 3.86 13.77
CA ARG A 92 -29.09 3.45 14.37
C ARG A 92 -28.95 3.20 15.87
N TYR A 93 -27.82 2.67 16.32
CA TYR A 93 -27.55 2.47 17.76
C TYR A 93 -27.34 3.80 18.48
N LEU A 94 -26.62 4.74 17.86
CA LEU A 94 -26.37 6.06 18.44
C LEU A 94 -27.65 6.83 18.77
N LYS A 95 -28.70 6.68 17.95
CA LYS A 95 -30.01 7.30 18.18
C LYS A 95 -30.74 6.79 19.43
N LYS A 96 -30.31 5.66 20.00
CA LYS A 96 -30.90 5.07 21.21
C LYS A 96 -30.24 5.54 22.50
N PHE A 97 -29.07 6.18 22.44
CA PHE A 97 -28.41 6.69 23.63
C PHE A 97 -29.14 7.93 24.16
N THR A 98 -29.51 7.90 25.43
CA THR A 98 -30.15 9.01 26.13
C THR A 98 -29.16 10.14 26.47
N LEU A 99 -27.87 9.80 26.63
CA LEU A 99 -26.78 10.77 26.83
C LEU A 99 -26.10 11.13 25.51
N ARG A 100 -26.10 12.44 25.18
CA ARG A 100 -25.37 12.98 24.03
C ARG A 100 -23.85 12.74 24.11
N PHE A 101 -23.29 12.79 25.32
CA PHE A 101 -21.86 12.56 25.54
C PHE A 101 -21.45 11.13 25.16
N GLY A 102 -22.22 10.12 25.58
CA GLY A 102 -21.94 8.73 25.24
C GLY A 102 -22.05 8.45 23.74
N ALA A 103 -23.05 9.06 23.09
CA ALA A 103 -23.20 8.94 21.64
C ALA A 103 -22.00 9.54 20.87
N ASP A 104 -21.49 10.70 21.29
CA ASP A 104 -20.38 11.37 20.63
C ASP A 104 -19.06 10.59 20.80
N VAL A 105 -18.74 10.16 22.02
CA VAL A 105 -17.53 9.35 22.30
C VAL A 105 -17.57 8.04 21.53
N TRP A 106 -18.72 7.36 21.49
CA TRP A 106 -18.86 6.10 20.75
C TRP A 106 -18.68 6.30 19.24
N TRP A 107 -19.24 7.38 18.69
CA TRP A 107 -19.07 7.75 17.29
C TRP A 107 -17.60 8.02 16.94
N LEU A 108 -16.92 8.85 17.73
CA LEU A 108 -15.52 9.20 17.51
C LEU A 108 -14.60 7.98 17.62
N LEU A 109 -14.82 7.11 18.62
CA LEU A 109 -14.07 5.87 18.76
C LEU A 109 -14.24 4.97 17.54
N TYR A 110 -15.47 4.81 17.04
CA TYR A 110 -15.76 4.03 15.85
C TYR A 110 -15.05 4.59 14.60
N VAL A 111 -15.13 5.90 14.37
CA VAL A 111 -14.47 6.56 13.24
C VAL A 111 -12.96 6.39 13.31
N MET A 112 -12.36 6.58 14.50
CA MET A 112 -10.93 6.41 14.71
C MET A 112 -10.47 4.97 14.45
N LEU A 113 -11.20 3.97 14.98
CA LEU A 113 -10.86 2.57 14.78
C LEU A 113 -10.97 2.18 13.29
N ARG A 114 -12.05 2.60 12.62
CA ARG A 114 -12.23 2.36 11.18
C ARG A 114 -11.07 2.90 10.37
N ASP A 115 -10.66 4.14 10.63
CA ASP A 115 -9.62 4.79 9.83
C ASP A 115 -8.24 4.22 10.17
N ALA A 116 -7.98 3.91 11.44
CA ALA A 116 -6.76 3.22 11.87
C ALA A 116 -6.61 1.85 11.20
N VAL A 117 -7.66 1.03 11.16
CA VAL A 117 -7.63 -0.29 10.51
C VAL A 117 -7.33 -0.16 9.02
N LEU A 118 -7.93 0.80 8.32
CA LEU A 118 -7.65 1.03 6.90
C LEU A 118 -6.21 1.45 6.64
N ILE A 119 -5.68 2.35 7.47
CA ILE A 119 -4.30 2.84 7.36
C ILE A 119 -3.32 1.71 7.66
N ILE A 120 -3.54 0.92 8.72
CA ILE A 120 -2.70 -0.23 9.07
C ILE A 120 -2.72 -1.27 7.94
N THR A 121 -3.90 -1.59 7.42
CA THR A 121 -4.04 -2.53 6.29
C THR A 121 -3.25 -2.05 5.08
N PHE A 122 -3.31 -0.75 4.78
CA PHE A 122 -2.56 -0.14 3.70
C PHE A 122 -1.04 -0.21 3.93
N ILE A 123 -0.57 0.18 5.12
CA ILE A 123 0.86 0.16 5.49
C ILE A 123 1.42 -1.25 5.37
N ILE A 124 0.71 -2.25 5.91
CA ILE A 124 1.15 -3.64 5.79
C ILE A 124 1.16 -4.04 4.31
N SER A 125 0.11 -3.74 3.56
CA SER A 125 0.03 -4.11 2.13
C SER A 125 1.13 -3.50 1.27
N LEU A 126 1.86 -2.47 1.74
CA LEU A 126 3.00 -1.92 1.01
C LEU A 126 4.12 -2.96 0.78
N PHE A 127 4.20 -4.03 1.56
CA PHE A 127 5.22 -5.05 1.33
C PHE A 127 5.09 -5.74 -0.04
N PHE A 128 3.90 -5.73 -0.65
CA PHE A 128 3.70 -6.26 -2.00
C PHE A 128 4.48 -5.51 -3.08
N PHE A 129 4.96 -4.30 -2.79
CA PHE A 129 5.76 -3.53 -3.75
C PHE A 129 7.24 -3.88 -3.73
N PHE A 130 7.69 -4.78 -2.83
CA PHE A 130 9.06 -5.30 -2.87
C PHE A 130 9.16 -6.41 -3.94
N PRO A 131 9.89 -6.20 -5.06
CA PRO A 131 9.89 -7.13 -6.18
C PRO A 131 10.41 -8.52 -5.79
N ASN A 132 11.48 -8.56 -4.98
CA ASN A 132 12.08 -9.82 -4.53
C ASN A 132 11.07 -10.67 -3.76
N LEU A 133 10.29 -10.05 -2.86
CA LEU A 133 9.31 -10.79 -2.05
C LEU A 133 8.12 -11.23 -2.89
N PHE A 134 7.62 -10.33 -3.73
CA PHE A 134 6.41 -10.57 -4.49
C PHE A 134 6.58 -11.64 -5.57
N LEU A 135 7.73 -11.65 -6.26
CA LEU A 135 7.96 -12.54 -7.40
C LEU A 135 8.41 -13.94 -6.99
N TYR A 136 9.16 -14.08 -5.89
CA TYR A 136 9.74 -15.37 -5.50
C TYR A 136 8.96 -16.12 -4.41
N GLN A 137 8.02 -15.46 -3.72
CA GLN A 137 7.17 -16.10 -2.72
C GLN A 137 5.78 -16.41 -3.28
N PRO A 138 5.10 -17.51 -2.87
CA PRO A 138 3.72 -17.79 -3.27
C PRO A 138 2.73 -16.80 -2.65
N LEU A 139 2.60 -15.62 -3.26
CA LEU A 139 1.70 -14.55 -2.83
C LEU A 139 0.55 -14.35 -3.84
N PRO A 140 -0.54 -13.68 -3.43
CA PRO A 140 -1.66 -13.40 -4.33
C PRO A 140 -1.24 -12.47 -5.47
N ILE A 141 -1.42 -12.89 -6.72
CA ILE A 141 -0.92 -12.18 -7.91
C ILE A 141 -1.45 -10.74 -8.06
N SER A 142 -2.62 -10.44 -7.50
CA SER A 142 -3.25 -9.11 -7.53
C SER A 142 -3.08 -8.32 -6.24
N GLY A 143 -2.22 -8.78 -5.31
CA GLY A 143 -1.90 -8.07 -4.06
C GLY A 143 -1.50 -6.60 -4.26
N PRO A 144 -0.55 -6.28 -5.17
CA PRO A 144 -0.18 -4.90 -5.45
C PRO A 144 -1.35 -4.05 -5.95
N LEU A 145 -2.20 -4.62 -6.82
CA LEU A 145 -3.35 -3.91 -7.38
C LEU A 145 -4.44 -3.66 -6.33
N ALA A 146 -4.71 -4.65 -5.47
CA ALA A 146 -5.62 -4.48 -4.34
C ALA A 146 -5.16 -3.36 -3.40
N THR A 147 -3.84 -3.24 -3.19
CA THR A 147 -3.22 -2.17 -2.39
C THR A 147 -3.45 -0.80 -3.01
N VAL A 148 -3.33 -0.69 -4.34
CA VAL A 148 -3.65 0.56 -5.06
C VAL A 148 -5.12 0.95 -4.90
N LEU A 149 -6.05 0.00 -4.97
CA LEU A 149 -7.47 0.29 -4.74
C LEU A 149 -7.76 0.72 -3.31
N LEU A 150 -7.09 0.12 -2.33
CA LEU A 150 -7.15 0.58 -0.93
C LEU A 150 -6.60 2.01 -0.80
N PHE A 151 -5.50 2.31 -1.48
CA PHE A 151 -4.93 3.65 -1.51
C PHE A 151 -5.88 4.67 -2.15
N TRP A 152 -6.60 4.28 -3.21
CA TRP A 152 -7.66 5.11 -3.79
C TRP A 152 -8.81 5.33 -2.83
N ALA A 153 -9.22 4.31 -2.07
CA ALA A 153 -10.24 4.46 -1.04
C ALA A 153 -9.82 5.49 0.03
N LEU A 154 -8.55 5.44 0.48
CA LEU A 154 -7.97 6.44 1.38
C LEU A 154 -7.87 7.83 0.74
N THR A 155 -7.55 7.91 -0.56
CA THR A 155 -7.50 9.17 -1.32
C THR A 155 -8.87 9.84 -1.39
N VAL A 156 -9.93 9.05 -1.60
CA VAL A 156 -11.32 9.55 -1.58
C VAL A 156 -11.69 10.04 -0.18
N LYS A 157 -11.26 9.36 0.88
CA LYS A 157 -11.45 9.85 2.26
C LYS A 157 -10.69 11.15 2.54
N LEU A 158 -9.50 11.31 2.00
CA LEU A 158 -8.69 12.51 2.20
C LEU A 158 -9.24 13.74 1.45
N THR A 159 -9.78 13.52 0.25
CA THR A 159 -10.23 14.60 -0.64
C THR A 159 -11.73 14.90 -0.52
N GLY A 160 -12.50 13.92 -0.08
CA GLY A 160 -13.95 13.99 0.08
C GLY A 160 -14.38 14.01 1.54
N ASP A 161 -15.69 13.98 1.72
CA ASP A 161 -16.33 13.85 3.03
C ASP A 161 -17.16 12.56 3.00
N ALA A 162 -16.45 11.45 3.18
CA ALA A 162 -17.03 10.12 3.11
C ALA A 162 -17.97 9.83 4.30
N ASP A 163 -17.93 10.66 5.35
CA ASP A 163 -18.74 10.50 6.54
C ASP A 163 -20.09 11.20 6.43
N ASP A 164 -20.19 12.34 5.75
CA ASP A 164 -21.47 13.03 5.58
C ASP A 164 -22.10 12.80 4.21
N ARG A 165 -21.30 12.63 3.14
CA ARG A 165 -21.81 12.54 1.76
C ARG A 165 -21.96 11.10 1.29
N ALA A 166 -23.21 10.70 1.02
CA ALA A 166 -23.54 9.36 0.52
C ALA A 166 -22.78 8.96 -0.76
N LYS A 167 -22.54 9.92 -1.67
CA LYS A 167 -21.80 9.66 -2.92
C LYS A 167 -20.36 9.24 -2.65
N ASP A 168 -19.69 9.85 -1.69
CA ASP A 168 -18.29 9.54 -1.39
C ASP A 168 -18.19 8.27 -0.55
N TYR A 169 -19.13 8.03 0.36
CA TYR A 169 -19.27 6.75 1.05
C TYR A 169 -19.40 5.58 0.08
N ASN A 170 -20.24 5.71 -0.95
CA ASN A 170 -20.41 4.66 -1.96
C ASN A 170 -19.13 4.40 -2.76
N LYS A 171 -18.38 5.46 -3.14
CA LYS A 171 -17.09 5.30 -3.83
C LYS A 171 -16.08 4.52 -2.99
N VAL A 172 -15.92 4.90 -1.71
CA VAL A 172 -15.04 4.19 -0.77
C VAL A 172 -15.48 2.73 -0.65
N SER A 173 -16.79 2.49 -0.54
CA SER A 173 -17.35 1.14 -0.41
C SER A 173 -17.06 0.27 -1.62
N TYR A 174 -17.24 0.79 -2.85
CA TYR A 174 -16.95 0.05 -4.07
C TYR A 174 -15.45 -0.20 -4.26
N LEU A 175 -14.61 0.78 -3.97
CA LEU A 175 -13.15 0.63 -4.05
C LEU A 175 -12.65 -0.42 -3.05
N LEU A 176 -13.17 -0.37 -1.82
CA LEU A 176 -12.76 -1.29 -0.77
C LEU A 176 -13.26 -2.72 -1.04
N LEU A 177 -14.49 -2.87 -1.55
CA LEU A 177 -15.02 -4.16 -1.97
C LEU A 177 -14.25 -4.73 -3.16
N ALA A 178 -13.94 -3.92 -4.16
CA ALA A 178 -13.14 -4.34 -5.32
C ALA A 178 -11.71 -4.71 -4.91
N GLY A 179 -11.08 -3.92 -4.04
CA GLY A 179 -9.76 -4.23 -3.47
C GLY A 179 -9.77 -5.53 -2.68
N ALA A 180 -10.75 -5.71 -1.81
CA ALA A 180 -10.87 -6.93 -1.01
C ALA A 180 -11.15 -8.16 -1.87
N PHE A 181 -11.97 -8.02 -2.93
CA PHE A 181 -12.19 -9.11 -3.88
C PHE A 181 -10.90 -9.48 -4.62
N LEU A 182 -10.16 -8.48 -5.12
CA LEU A 182 -8.88 -8.68 -5.78
C LEU A 182 -7.80 -9.25 -4.85
N TYR A 183 -7.90 -9.05 -3.54
CA TYR A 183 -6.97 -9.63 -2.58
C TYR A 183 -7.39 -11.04 -2.14
N LEU A 184 -8.60 -11.16 -1.59
CA LEU A 184 -9.07 -12.36 -0.90
C LEU A 184 -9.33 -13.53 -1.85
N VAL A 185 -9.79 -13.28 -3.08
CA VAL A 185 -10.05 -14.37 -4.04
C VAL A 185 -8.74 -15.06 -4.44
N PRO A 186 -7.70 -14.35 -4.91
CA PRO A 186 -6.44 -14.98 -5.26
C PRO A 186 -5.67 -15.50 -4.05
N PHE A 187 -5.86 -14.90 -2.87
CA PHE A 187 -5.35 -15.47 -1.63
C PHE A 187 -5.99 -16.85 -1.33
N LEU A 188 -7.32 -16.94 -1.34
CA LEU A 188 -8.02 -18.17 -1.00
C LEU A 188 -7.75 -19.30 -2.01
N PHE A 189 -7.79 -19.00 -3.31
CA PHE A 189 -7.63 -20.01 -4.37
C PHE A 189 -6.18 -20.24 -4.82
N GLY A 190 -5.31 -19.24 -4.66
CA GLY A 190 -3.90 -19.31 -5.06
C GLY A 190 -2.97 -19.76 -3.95
N VAL A 191 -3.16 -19.22 -2.74
CA VAL A 191 -2.23 -19.45 -1.62
C VAL A 191 -2.72 -20.57 -0.71
N GLU A 192 -3.99 -20.53 -0.30
CA GLU A 192 -4.50 -21.41 0.77
C GLU A 192 -5.14 -22.71 0.28
N ALA A 193 -5.74 -22.76 -0.91
CA ALA A 193 -6.52 -23.92 -1.35
C ALA A 193 -5.64 -25.17 -1.60
N PRO A 194 -5.71 -26.22 -0.74
CA PRO A 194 -4.99 -27.47 -0.95
C PRO A 194 -5.94 -28.47 -1.63
N MET A 195 -6.56 -28.06 -2.73
CA MET A 195 -7.62 -28.84 -3.38
C MET A 195 -7.06 -29.54 -4.62
N GLU A 196 -7.04 -30.87 -4.57
CA GLU A 196 -6.75 -31.72 -5.73
C GLU A 196 -7.72 -31.39 -6.88
N GLY A 197 -7.19 -31.20 -8.10
CA GLY A 197 -7.97 -30.79 -9.27
C GLY A 197 -8.08 -29.27 -9.51
N TRP A 198 -7.58 -28.43 -8.61
CA TRP A 198 -7.59 -26.95 -8.75
C TRP A 198 -6.23 -26.34 -9.12
N GLU A 199 -5.27 -27.18 -9.51
CA GLU A 199 -3.88 -26.77 -9.77
C GLU A 199 -3.78 -25.64 -10.79
N LYS A 200 -4.58 -25.67 -11.86
CA LYS A 200 -4.61 -24.62 -12.88
C LYS A 200 -4.94 -23.25 -12.31
N TRP A 201 -5.90 -23.17 -11.38
CA TRP A 201 -6.28 -21.91 -10.73
C TRP A 201 -5.22 -21.45 -9.75
N ARG A 202 -4.59 -22.39 -9.04
CA ARG A 202 -3.47 -22.10 -8.14
C ARG A 202 -2.30 -21.48 -8.89
N THR A 203 -1.86 -22.10 -9.99
CA THR A 203 -0.79 -21.58 -10.85
C THR A 203 -1.14 -20.22 -11.45
N PHE A 204 -2.42 -19.96 -11.73
CA PHE A 204 -2.86 -18.68 -12.28
C PHE A 204 -2.89 -17.53 -11.24
N PHE A 205 -3.29 -17.81 -10.01
CA PHE A 205 -3.47 -16.80 -8.96
C PHE A 205 -2.26 -16.56 -8.07
N THR A 206 -1.21 -17.37 -8.20
CA THR A 206 0.01 -17.29 -7.38
C THR A 206 1.14 -16.61 -8.15
N SER A 207 1.73 -15.59 -7.55
CA SER A 207 2.77 -14.76 -8.19
C SER A 207 4.01 -15.55 -8.60
N SER A 208 4.50 -16.45 -7.74
CA SER A 208 5.70 -17.26 -8.02
C SER A 208 5.54 -18.27 -9.15
N GLN A 209 4.30 -18.66 -9.49
CA GLN A 209 4.04 -19.60 -10.59
C GLN A 209 3.76 -18.91 -11.93
N ASN A 210 3.38 -17.62 -11.90
CA ASN A 210 3.14 -16.82 -13.09
C ASN A 210 3.84 -15.47 -13.00
N GLN A 211 5.17 -15.53 -13.01
CA GLN A 211 6.03 -14.38 -12.81
C GLN A 211 5.81 -13.29 -13.88
N SER A 212 5.57 -13.67 -15.15
CA SER A 212 5.36 -12.71 -16.23
C SER A 212 4.13 -11.81 -16.00
N LEU A 213 2.99 -12.39 -15.58
CA LEU A 213 1.82 -11.59 -15.23
C LEU A 213 2.02 -10.81 -13.93
N ALA A 214 2.68 -11.42 -12.94
CA ALA A 214 2.97 -10.79 -11.66
C ALA A 214 3.82 -9.52 -11.83
N GLU A 215 4.87 -9.57 -12.65
CA GLU A 215 5.74 -8.43 -12.97
C GLU A 215 4.96 -7.29 -13.62
N ILE A 216 4.14 -7.59 -14.62
CA ILE A 216 3.31 -6.59 -15.31
C ILE A 216 2.36 -5.90 -14.30
N ILE A 217 1.67 -6.69 -13.47
CA ILE A 217 0.75 -6.16 -12.46
C ILE A 217 1.50 -5.32 -11.42
N LEU A 218 2.67 -5.76 -10.97
CA LEU A 218 3.52 -5.05 -10.02
C LEU A 218 3.90 -3.68 -10.57
N TYR A 219 4.48 -3.61 -11.77
CA TYR A 219 4.93 -2.35 -12.36
C TYR A 219 3.78 -1.39 -12.66
N ILE A 220 2.65 -1.89 -13.15
CA ILE A 220 1.44 -1.08 -13.32
C ILE A 220 0.99 -0.52 -11.97
N SER A 221 0.97 -1.34 -10.93
CA SER A 221 0.54 -0.93 -9.59
C SER A 221 1.48 0.11 -8.99
N ILE A 222 2.79 -0.03 -9.17
CA ILE A 222 3.79 0.98 -8.78
C ILE A 222 3.51 2.30 -9.50
N GLY A 223 3.29 2.26 -10.82
CA GLY A 223 2.95 3.44 -11.61
C GLY A 223 1.69 4.14 -11.08
N LEU A 224 0.63 3.38 -10.81
CA LEU A 224 -0.61 3.92 -10.27
C LEU A 224 -0.44 4.50 -8.86
N LEU A 225 0.40 3.89 -8.02
CA LEU A 225 0.71 4.39 -6.69
C LEU A 225 1.39 5.76 -6.76
N PHE A 226 2.42 5.91 -7.61
CA PHE A 226 3.10 7.19 -7.82
C PHE A 226 2.17 8.26 -8.41
N LEU A 227 1.33 7.90 -9.39
CA LEU A 227 0.34 8.83 -9.96
C LEU A 227 -0.63 9.34 -8.90
N THR A 228 -1.09 8.45 -8.02
CA THR A 228 -2.03 8.81 -6.95
C THR A 228 -1.35 9.64 -5.87
N GLY A 229 -0.12 9.30 -5.48
CA GLY A 229 0.68 10.08 -4.53
C GLY A 229 0.95 11.50 -5.07
N GLY A 230 1.31 11.62 -6.34
CA GLY A 230 1.47 12.90 -7.02
C GLY A 230 0.18 13.72 -7.04
N TYR A 231 -0.97 13.08 -7.29
CA TYR A 231 -2.27 13.74 -7.21
C TYR A 231 -2.55 14.32 -5.81
N ILE A 232 -2.36 13.53 -4.74
CA ILE A 232 -2.55 13.97 -3.35
C ILE A 232 -1.65 15.16 -3.04
N PHE A 233 -0.37 15.08 -3.40
CA PHE A 233 0.59 16.16 -3.17
C PHE A 233 0.12 17.48 -3.80
N THR A 234 -0.30 17.43 -5.07
CA THR A 234 -0.80 18.64 -5.75
C THR A 234 -2.09 19.18 -5.12
N PHE A 235 -2.99 18.30 -4.66
CA PHE A 235 -4.21 18.67 -3.96
C PHE A 235 -3.91 19.43 -2.65
N VAL A 236 -3.01 18.89 -1.82
CA VAL A 236 -2.60 19.51 -0.55
C VAL A 236 -1.94 20.87 -0.80
N MET A 237 -1.01 20.96 -1.75
CA MET A 237 -0.33 22.22 -2.09
C MET A 237 -1.31 23.30 -2.54
N ASN A 238 -2.34 22.95 -3.30
CA ASN A 238 -3.38 23.89 -3.72
C ASN A 238 -4.21 24.40 -2.52
N LYS A 239 -4.53 23.54 -1.56
CA LYS A 239 -5.25 23.92 -0.33
C LYS A 239 -4.43 24.84 0.57
N VAL A 240 -3.14 24.56 0.73
CA VAL A 240 -2.21 25.43 1.47
C VAL A 240 -2.15 26.82 0.83
N LYS A 241 -2.00 26.90 -0.49
CA LYS A 241 -1.96 28.18 -1.21
C LYS A 241 -3.24 29.02 -1.02
N GLN A 242 -4.42 28.38 -1.03
CA GLN A 242 -5.70 29.07 -0.80
C GLN A 242 -5.79 29.66 0.61
N SER A 243 -5.30 28.94 1.63
CA SER A 243 -5.28 29.39 3.03
C SER A 243 -4.36 30.60 3.24
N VAL A 244 -3.22 30.65 2.54
CA VAL A 244 -2.30 31.80 2.62
C VAL A 244 -2.94 33.05 2.00
N ASN A 245 -3.55 32.92 0.83
CA ASN A 245 -4.17 34.05 0.13
C ASN A 245 -5.37 34.65 0.89
N SER A 246 -6.19 33.81 1.54
CA SER A 246 -7.35 34.30 2.30
C SER A 246 -6.95 35.13 3.52
N LYS A 247 -5.87 34.76 4.22
CA LYS A 247 -5.32 35.55 5.34
C LYS A 247 -4.84 36.93 4.91
N GLN A 248 -4.20 37.03 3.74
CA GLN A 248 -3.73 38.32 3.20
C GLN A 248 -4.89 39.28 2.88
N SER A 249 -6.01 38.78 2.33
CA SER A 249 -7.18 39.63 2.06
C SER A 249 -7.83 40.20 3.32
N ILE A 250 -7.84 39.45 4.43
CA ILE A 250 -8.41 39.92 5.70
C ILE A 250 -7.56 41.05 6.30
N ASN A 251 -6.23 40.88 6.30
CA ASN A 251 -5.32 41.89 6.85
C ASN A 251 -5.35 43.20 6.05
N THR A 252 -5.50 43.10 4.72
CA THR A 252 -5.60 44.28 3.85
C THR A 252 -6.88 45.09 4.16
N ASN A 253 -8.02 44.41 4.31
CA ASN A 253 -9.31 45.05 4.64
C ASN A 253 -9.35 45.67 6.04
N GLN A 254 -8.63 45.11 7.02
CA GLN A 254 -8.54 45.73 8.35
C GLN A 254 -7.71 47.02 8.34
N SER A 255 -6.67 47.11 7.50
CA SER A 255 -5.84 48.32 7.38
C SER A 255 -6.55 49.52 6.71
N SER A 256 -7.60 49.26 5.92
CA SER A 256 -8.40 50.31 5.27
C SER A 256 -9.53 50.85 6.14
N ILE A 257 -9.92 50.16 7.22
CA ILE A 257 -10.99 50.59 8.14
C ILE A 257 -10.43 51.47 9.27
N SER A 258 -9.11 51.43 9.51
CA SER A 258 -8.43 52.22 10.55
C SER A 258 -7.88 53.58 10.08
N LYS A 259 -8.23 54.02 8.87
CA LYS A 259 -7.91 55.34 8.31
C LYS A 259 -9.19 56.10 8.02
#